data_AF-A0A3N5RM38-F1
#
_entry.id   AF-A0A3N5RM38-F1
#
_cell.length_a   1.000
_cell.length_b   1.000
_cell.length_c   1.000
_cell.angle_alpha   90.00
_cell.angle_beta   90.00
_cell.angle_gamma   90.00
#
_symmetry.space_group_name_H-M   'P 1'
#
loop_
_entity.id
_entity.type
_entity.pdbx_description
1 polymer ?
#
loop_
_entity_poly.entity_id
_entity_poly.type
_entity_poly.pdbx_seq_one_letter_code
_entity_poly.pdbx_strand_id
1 'polypeptide(L)' 'MTASKSLKVNPEKIQFMGRTLETIARNLFANLRQADKDSIDVIIVQGIQYEKTGFAIMNRLKKAASTRISVQPKSN' A
#
# COMPACT_ATOMS: atom_id res chain seq x y z
N MET A 1 -7.77 -23.15 0.75
CA MET A 1 -6.61 -22.25 0.59
C MET A 1 -6.89 -21.34 -0.60
N THR A 2 -7.54 -20.21 -0.38
CA THR A 2 -7.92 -19.30 -1.46
C THR A 2 -6.68 -18.54 -1.90
N ALA A 3 -6.16 -18.88 -3.08
CA ALA A 3 -5.10 -18.12 -3.72
C ALA A 3 -5.64 -16.72 -4.02
N SER A 4 -5.30 -15.76 -3.16
CA SER A 4 -5.51 -14.34 -3.43
C SER A 4 -4.86 -14.04 -4.78
N LYS A 5 -5.68 -13.64 -5.75
CA LYS A 5 -5.25 -13.31 -7.12
C LYS A 5 -4.11 -12.30 -7.04
N SER A 6 -2.87 -12.76 -7.20
CA SER A 6 -1.69 -11.89 -7.16
C SER A 6 -1.79 -10.94 -8.35
N LEU A 7 -1.73 -9.64 -8.08
CA LEU A 7 -1.70 -8.63 -9.12
C LEU A 7 -0.46 -8.90 -9.99
N LYS A 8 -0.63 -9.25 -11.26
CA LYS A 8 0.49 -9.43 -12.19
C LYS A 8 1.00 -8.06 -12.59
N VAL A 9 2.00 -7.57 -11.86
CA VAL A 9 2.68 -6.31 -12.14
C VAL A 9 4.15 -6.58 -12.34
N ASN A 10 4.79 -5.81 -13.23
CA ASN A 10 6.23 -5.77 -13.37
C ASN A 10 6.72 -4.44 -12.78
N PRO A 11 7.09 -4.41 -11.49
CA PRO A 11 7.45 -3.16 -10.83
C PRO A 11 8.86 -2.74 -11.24
N GLU A 12 9.03 -1.47 -11.60
CA GLU A 12 10.36 -0.86 -11.74
C GLU A 12 11.06 -0.77 -10.38
N LYS A 13 10.30 -0.51 -9.31
CA LYS A 13 10.82 -0.35 -7.96
C LYS A 13 9.97 -1.08 -6.93
N ILE A 14 10.63 -1.74 -5.98
CA ILE A 14 10.01 -2.42 -4.84
C ILE A 14 10.52 -1.80 -3.55
N GLN A 15 9.61 -1.39 -2.67
CA GLN A 15 9.95 -0.76 -1.39
C GLN A 15 9.31 -1.52 -0.23
N PHE A 16 10.14 -2.03 0.68
CA PHE A 16 9.66 -2.71 1.88
C PHE A 16 9.30 -1.69 2.97
N MET A 17 8.09 -1.80 3.54
CA MET A 17 7.59 -0.84 4.54
C MET A 17 7.88 -1.25 5.99
N GLY A 18 8.14 -2.53 6.27
CA GLY A 18 8.34 -3.05 7.62
C GLY A 18 7.31 -4.11 8.01
N ARG A 19 7.54 -4.75 9.17
CA ARG A 19 6.65 -5.80 9.71
C ARG A 19 5.71 -5.31 10.81
N THR A 20 6.03 -4.17 11.44
CA THR A 20 5.22 -3.60 12.53
C THR A 20 4.52 -2.33 12.06
N LEU A 21 3.35 -2.04 12.63
CA LEU A 21 2.57 -0.84 12.28
C LEU A 21 3.36 0.45 12.48
N GLU A 22 4.19 0.52 13.52
CA GLU A 22 5.04 1.69 13.78
C GLU A 22 6.10 1.89 12.68
N THR A 23 6.78 0.81 12.28
CA THR A 23 7.78 0.86 11.21
C THR A 23 7.12 1.24 9.89
N ILE A 24 5.95 0.68 9.59
CA ILE A 24 5.17 1.01 8.39
C ILE A 24 4.78 2.49 8.39
N ALA A 25 4.27 3.02 9.50
CA ALA A 25 3.90 4.43 9.62
C ALA A 25 5.09 5.36 9.39
N ARG A 26 6.25 5.03 9.98
CA ARG A 26 7.50 5.79 9.84
C ARG A 26 7.98 5.81 8.40
N ASN A 27 7.96 4.65 7.74
CA ASN A 27 8.49 4.51 6.38
C ASN A 27 7.52 5.00 5.30
N LEU A 28 6.21 5.03 5.56
CA LEU A 28 5.20 5.43 4.58
C LEU A 28 5.51 6.79 3.95
N PHE A 29 5.71 7.81 4.78
CA PHE A 29 5.92 9.16 4.28
C PHE A 29 7.30 9.38 3.65
N ALA A 30 8.30 8.61 4.05
CA ALA A 30 9.61 8.64 3.42
C ALA A 30 9.55 8.04 2.01
N ASN A 31 8.88 6.89 1.87
CA ASN A 31 8.74 6.18 0.60
C ASN A 31 7.89 6.95 -0.40
N LEU A 32 6.81 7.59 0.03
CA LEU A 32 5.99 8.44 -0.86
C LEU A 32 6.81 9.62 -1.41
N ARG A 33 7.57 10.32 -0.56
CA ARG A 33 8.46 11.40 -1.03
C ARG A 33 9.56 10.91 -1.96
N GLN A 34 10.04 9.69 -1.74
CA GLN A 34 11.03 9.10 -2.64
C GLN A 34 10.40 8.79 -4.01
N ALA A 35 9.17 8.28 -4.04
CA ALA A 35 8.44 8.07 -5.28
C ALA A 35 8.20 9.37 -6.05
N ASP A 36 7.89 10.48 -5.35
CA ASP A 36 7.78 11.82 -5.97
C ASP A 36 9.11 12.24 -6.62
N LYS A 37 10.24 12.07 -5.91
CA LYS A 37 11.59 12.38 -6.44
C LYS A 37 11.95 11.53 -7.64
N ASP A 38 11.58 10.26 -7.59
CA ASP A 38 11.83 9.30 -8.66
C ASP A 38 10.84 9.46 -9.82
N SER A 39 9.88 10.39 -9.72
CA SER A 39 8.85 10.65 -10.73
C SER A 39 8.04 9.39 -11.09
N ILE A 40 7.70 8.56 -10.10
CA ILE A 40 6.91 7.35 -10.29
C ILE A 40 5.44 7.71 -10.57
N ASP A 41 4.91 7.28 -11.71
CA ASP A 41 3.51 7.58 -12.11
C ASP A 41 2.47 6.83 -11.28
N VAL A 42 2.73 5.56 -10.95
CA VAL A 42 1.78 4.67 -10.30
C VAL A 42 2.43 3.94 -9.12
N ILE A 43 1.86 4.14 -7.93
CA ILE A 43 2.28 3.45 -6.70
C ILE A 43 1.20 2.44 -6.31
N ILE A 44 1.60 1.19 -6.10
CA ILE A 44 0.73 0.12 -5.59
C ILE A 44 1.19 -0.22 -4.17
N VAL A 45 0.30 -0.04 -3.20
CA VAL A 45 0.59 -0.29 -1.78
C VAL A 45 -0.25 -1.45 -1.27
N GLN A 46 0.38 -2.39 -0.58
CA GLN A 46 -0.33 -3.44 0.13
C GLN A 46 -1.13 -2.83 1.29
N GLY A 47 -2.44 -3.05 1.29
CA GLY A 47 -3.29 -2.66 2.41
C GLY A 47 -2.96 -3.45 3.68
N ILE A 48 -3.13 -2.80 4.82
CA ILE A 48 -3.02 -3.42 6.15
C ILE A 48 -4.39 -3.44 6.84
N GLN A 49 -4.50 -4.22 7.92
CA GLN A 49 -5.73 -4.33 8.70
C GLN A 49 -6.16 -2.96 9.26
N TYR A 50 -7.45 -2.64 9.14
CA TYR A 50 -8.05 -1.35 9.54
C TYR A 50 -8.35 -1.30 11.04
N GLU A 51 -7.37 -1.59 11.87
CA GLU A 51 -7.54 -1.63 13.33
C GLU A 51 -6.49 -0.78 14.03
N LYS A 52 -6.88 -0.08 15.10
CA LYS A 52 -5.99 0.77 15.93
C LYS A 52 -5.10 1.67 15.05
N THR A 53 -3.78 1.55 15.18
CA THR A 53 -2.78 2.31 14.41
C THR A 53 -2.89 2.07 12.90
N GLY A 54 -3.29 0.86 12.48
CA GLY A 54 -3.49 0.51 11.07
C GLY A 54 -4.60 1.35 10.42
N PHE A 55 -5.66 1.69 11.16
CA PHE A 55 -6.70 2.61 10.68
C PHE A 55 -6.12 3.99 10.34
N ALA A 56 -5.27 4.54 11.22
CA ALA A 56 -4.67 5.85 10.99
C ALA A 56 -3.77 5.85 9.75
N ILE A 57 -2.91 4.84 9.59
CA ILE A 57 -2.03 4.66 8.43
C ILE A 57 -2.85 4.56 7.14
N MET A 58 -3.86 3.68 7.13
CA MET A 58 -4.70 3.46 5.96
C MET A 58 -5.58 4.67 5.63
N ASN A 59 -5.94 5.49 6.62
CA ASN A 59 -6.61 6.77 6.38
C ASN A 59 -5.69 7.76 5.65
N ARG A 60 -4.38 7.77 5.94
CA ARG A 60 -3.42 8.60 5.18
C ARG A 60 -3.24 8.10 3.75
N LEU A 61 -3.08 6.80 3.56
CA LEU A 61 -3.01 6.19 2.23
C LEU A 61 -4.27 6.48 1.40
N LYS A 62 -5.46 6.36 1.99
CA LYS A 62 -6.73 6.71 1.32
C LYS A 62 -6.78 8.16 0.87
N LYS A 63 -6.26 9.09 1.68
CA LYS A 63 -6.25 10.53 1.34
C LYS A 63 -5.22 10.87 0.27
N ALA A 64 -4.10 10.16 0.23
CA ALA A 64 -3.08 10.35 -0.79
C ALA A 64 -3.46 9.71 -2.13
N ALA A 65 -4.27 8.65 -2.13
CA ALA A 65 -4.69 7.96 -3.34
C ALA A 65 -5.77 8.75 -4.09
N SER A 66 -5.57 8.97 -5.39
CA SER A 66 -6.57 9.52 -6.31
C SER A 66 -7.64 8.48 -6.70
N THR A 67 -7.35 7.18 -6.58
CA THR A 67 -8.26 6.08 -6.91
C THR A 67 -8.06 4.91 -5.95
N ARG A 68 -9.16 4.34 -5.46
CA ARG A 68 -9.17 3.14 -4.60
C ARG A 68 -9.55 1.93 -5.44
N ILE A 69 -8.60 1.04 -5.70
CA ILE A 69 -8.86 -0.27 -6.32
C ILE A 69 -8.97 -1.31 -5.21
N SER A 70 -10.16 -1.84 -4.96
CA SER A 70 -10.35 -3.04 -4.14
C SER A 70 -10.68 -4.21 -5.04
N VAL A 71 -9.77 -5.17 -5.16
CA VAL A 71 -10.10 -6.45 -5.78
C VAL A 71 -10.89 -7.23 -4.73
N GLN A 72 -12.22 -7.22 -4.83
CA GLN A 72 -13.02 -8.12 -4.01
C GLN A 72 -12.69 -9.56 -4.44
N PRO A 73 -12.37 -10.47 -3.52
CA PRO A 73 -12.38 -11.88 -3.86
C PRO A 73 -13.81 -12.22 -4.31
N LYS A 74 -13.98 -12.79 -5.51
CA LYS A 74 -15.29 -13.31 -5.92
C LYS A 74 -15.73 -14.33 -4.86
N SER A 75 -16.93 -14.18 -4.33
CA SER A 75 -17.57 -15.29 -3.63
C SER A 75 -17.89 -16.36 -4.67
N ASN A 76 -17.20 -17.49 -4.59
CA ASN A 76 -17.67 -18.82 -4.98
C ASN A 76 -16.75 -19.83 -4.31
#